data_AF-A0A8R7P4V6-F1
#
_entry.id   AF-A0A8R7P4V6-F1
#
_cell.length_a   1.000
_cell.length_b   1.000
_cell.length_c   1.000
_cell.angle_alpha   90.00
_cell.angle_beta   90.00
_cell.angle_gamma   90.00
#
_symmetry.space_group_name_H-M   'P 1'
#
loop_
_entity.id
_entity.type
_entity.pdbx_description
1 polymer ?
#
loop_
_entity_poly.entity_id
_entity_poly.type
_entity_poly.pdbx_seq_one_letter_code
_entity_poly.pdbx_strand_id
1 'polypeptide(L)'
;MDGFERFAHGQLITLFSATNYCGTANNAGAILVVGRGLVIVPKLIHPLPPPVNSPESSPERAMDATWMQELNIQRPPTPTRGRPHSAGDRNSLAYI
;
A
#
# COMPACT_ATOMS: atom_id res chain seq x y z
N MET A 1 -1.54 -1.98 5.49
CA MET A 1 -0.48 -1.34 4.68
C MET A 1 -0.99 0.00 4.21
N ASP A 2 -0.14 1.03 4.16
CA ASP A 2 -0.50 2.30 3.54
C ASP A 2 -0.61 2.13 2.03
N GLY A 3 -1.41 2.97 1.37
CA GLY A 3 -1.60 2.90 -0.09
C GLY A 3 -0.37 3.32 -0.90
N PHE A 4 0.77 3.56 -0.26
CA PHE A 4 2.03 3.81 -0.94
C PHE A 4 3.19 3.20 -0.15
N GLU A 5 4.26 2.87 -0.85
CA GLU A 5 5.53 2.41 -0.26
C GLU A 5 6.70 3.08 -0.98
N ARG A 6 7.70 3.50 -0.20
CA ARG A 6 8.99 3.96 -0.72
C ARG A 6 10.02 2.84 -0.69
N PHE A 7 10.79 2.74 -1.76
CA PHE A 7 11.90 1.80 -1.91
C PHE A 7 13.14 2.54 -2.46
N ALA A 8 14.30 1.89 -2.40
CA ALA A 8 15.57 2.43 -2.91
C ALA A 8 15.84 3.87 -2.42
N HIS A 9 15.74 4.08 -1.09
CA HIS A 9 15.94 5.39 -0.46
C HIS A 9 15.01 6.49 -1.01
N GLY A 10 13.76 6.15 -1.33
CA GLY A 10 12.78 7.12 -1.85
C GLY A 10 12.87 7.36 -3.36
N GLN A 11 13.79 6.72 -4.06
CA GLN A 11 13.91 6.82 -5.53
C GLN A 11 12.82 6.06 -6.28
N LEU A 12 12.18 5.08 -5.62
CA LEU A 12 11.05 4.32 -6.16
C LEU A 12 9.86 4.45 -5.22
N ILE A 13 8.68 4.75 -5.78
CA ILE A 13 7.41 4.70 -5.05
C ILE A 13 6.49 3.70 -5.72
N THR A 14 5.98 2.75 -4.94
CA THR A 14 4.84 1.92 -5.33
C THR A 14 3.57 2.58 -4.81
N LEU A 15 2.55 2.72 -5.67
CA LEU A 15 1.28 3.35 -5.34
C LEU A 15 0.11 2.39 -5.58
N PHE A 16 -0.79 2.32 -4.61
CA PHE A 16 -2.06 1.62 -4.67
C PHE A 16 -3.18 2.57 -4.30
N SER A 17 -4.15 2.78 -5.19
CA SER A 17 -5.29 3.67 -4.93
C SER A 17 -6.58 2.93 -4.57
N ALA A 18 -6.66 1.62 -4.82
CA ALA A 18 -7.80 0.79 -4.45
C ALA A 18 -7.74 0.44 -2.96
N THR A 19 -8.66 0.97 -2.16
CA THR A 19 -8.82 0.63 -0.73
C THR A 19 -9.37 -0.79 -0.57
N ASN A 20 -8.94 -1.50 0.47
CA ASN A 20 -9.35 -2.88 0.74
C ASN A 20 -9.39 -3.72 -0.54
N TYR A 21 -8.26 -3.80 -1.25
CA TYR A 21 -8.19 -4.38 -2.58
C TYR A 21 -8.80 -5.79 -2.59
N CYS A 22 -9.72 -5.99 -3.54
CA CYS A 22 -10.54 -7.21 -3.70
C CYS A 22 -11.30 -7.66 -2.43
N GLY A 23 -11.50 -6.76 -1.46
CA GLY A 23 -12.25 -7.04 -0.23
C GLY A 23 -11.45 -7.72 0.89
N THR A 24 -10.17 -8.05 0.67
CA THR A 24 -9.41 -8.93 1.59
C THR A 24 -8.07 -8.38 2.04
N ALA A 25 -7.50 -7.43 1.29
CA ALA A 25 -6.16 -6.91 1.57
C ALA A 25 -6.11 -5.94 2.77
N ASN A 26 -7.25 -5.35 3.15
CA ASN A 26 -7.37 -4.36 4.22
C ASN A 26 -6.31 -3.23 4.15
N ASN A 27 -5.92 -2.85 2.94
CA ASN A 27 -4.98 -1.75 2.70
C ASN A 27 -5.73 -0.42 2.61
N ALA A 28 -5.05 0.67 2.99
CA ALA A 28 -5.46 1.99 2.54
C ALA A 28 -5.13 2.15 1.05
N GLY A 29 -5.82 3.08 0.40
CA GLY A 29 -5.42 3.65 -0.87
C GLY A 29 -4.58 4.91 -0.66
N ALA A 30 -3.89 5.36 -1.69
CA ALA A 30 -3.22 6.64 -1.71
C ALA A 30 -3.28 7.31 -3.10
N ILE A 31 -3.10 8.64 -3.09
CA ILE A 31 -2.87 9.48 -4.26
C ILE A 31 -1.59 10.28 -4.02
N LEU A 32 -0.77 10.46 -5.05
CA LEU A 32 0.40 11.35 -4.99
C LEU A 32 0.04 12.71 -5.58
N VAL A 33 0.23 13.77 -4.79
CA VAL A 33 0.10 15.15 -5.25
C VAL A 33 1.49 15.67 -5.59
N VAL A 34 1.73 16.02 -6.86
CA VAL A 34 3.00 16.58 -7.33
C VAL A 34 2.87 18.10 -7.46
N GLY A 35 3.58 18.84 -6.61
CA GLY A 35 3.59 20.31 -6.61
C GLY A 35 4.51 20.90 -7.69
N ARG A 36 4.43 22.23 -7.89
CA ARG A 36 5.25 22.97 -8.87
C ARG A 36 6.77 22.83 -8.66
N GLY A 37 7.19 22.64 -7.41
CA GLY A 37 8.60 22.38 -7.06
C GLY A 37 8.99 20.89 -7.08
N LEU A 38 8.21 20.03 -7.74
CA LEU A 38 8.34 18.57 -7.72
C LEU A 38 8.27 17.94 -6.31
N VAL A 39 7.73 18.68 -5.34
CA VAL A 39 7.43 18.15 -4.02
C VAL A 39 6.28 17.15 -4.16
N ILE A 40 6.51 15.91 -3.71
CA ILE A 40 5.53 14.83 -3.75
C ILE A 40 4.90 14.68 -2.37
N VAL A 41 3.59 14.86 -2.28
CA VAL A 41 2.83 14.69 -1.03
C VAL A 41 1.84 13.54 -1.19
N PRO A 42 2.04 12.40 -0.52
CA PRO A 42 1.06 11.32 -0.50
C PRO A 42 -0.16 11.72 0.34
N LYS A 43 -1.35 11.37 -0.15
CA LYS A 43 -2.63 11.52 0.54
C LYS A 43 -3.25 10.13 0.69
N LEU A 44 -3.59 9.74 1.92
CA LEU A 44 -4.21 8.44 2.20
C LEU A 44 -5.73 8.50 2.04
N ILE A 45 -6.28 7.39 1.58
CA ILE A 45 -7.71 7.12 1.51
C ILE A 45 -7.94 5.82 2.28
N HIS A 46 -8.68 5.87 3.38
CA HIS A 46 -8.98 4.66 4.15
C HIS A 46 -10.23 3.98 3.59
N PRO A 47 -10.31 2.63 3.64
CA PRO A 47 -11.54 1.94 3.26
C PRO A 47 -12.71 2.43 4.11
N LEU A 48 -13.87 2.59 3.48
CA LEU A 48 -15.09 2.85 4.22
C LEU A 48 -15.49 1.59 5.00
N PRO A 49 -16.20 1.73 6.14
CA PRO A 49 -16.81 0.59 6.79
C PRO A 49 -17.70 -0.15 5.79
N PRO A 50 -17.70 -1.49 5.76
CA PRO A 50 -18.62 -2.23 4.91
C PRO A 50 -20.06 -1.83 5.25
N PRO A 51 -20.95 -1.69 4.26
CA PRO A 51 -22.35 -1.37 4.52
C PRO A 51 -22.96 -2.40 5.47
N VAL A 52 -23.79 -1.93 6.42
CA VAL A 52 -24.36 -2.75 7.51
C VAL A 52 -25.19 -3.95 6.99
N ASN A 53 -25.68 -3.88 5.75
CA ASN A 53 -26.44 -4.94 5.07
C ASN A 53 -25.72 -5.46 3.80
N SER A 54 -24.40 -5.30 3.71
CA SER A 54 -23.68 -5.72 2.52
C SER A 54 -23.62 -7.24 2.41
N PRO A 55 -23.81 -7.83 1.21
CA PRO A 55 -23.56 -9.24 0.98
C PRO A 55 -22.06 -9.61 1.09
N GLU A 56 -21.20 -8.71 1.56
CA GLU A 56 -19.78 -8.94 1.76
C GLU A 56 -19.48 -9.89 2.93
N SER A 57 -20.46 -10.12 3.82
CA SER A 57 -20.39 -11.17 4.85
C SER A 57 -20.89 -12.54 4.36
N SER A 58 -21.11 -12.73 3.06
CA SER A 58 -21.63 -14.00 2.53
C SER A 58 -20.55 -15.10 2.49
N PRO A 59 -20.93 -16.38 2.66
CA PRO A 59 -19.99 -17.51 2.60
C PRO A 59 -19.31 -17.67 1.24
N GLU A 60 -19.96 -17.29 0.14
CA GLU A 60 -19.42 -17.39 -1.22
C GLU A 60 -18.16 -16.52 -1.39
N ARG A 61 -18.10 -15.34 -0.76
CA ARG A 61 -16.90 -14.49 -0.80
C ARG A 61 -15.79 -14.96 0.15
N ALA A 62 -16.08 -15.83 1.12
CA ALA A 62 -15.03 -16.45 1.93
C ALA A 62 -14.14 -17.38 1.07
N MET A 63 -14.72 -18.02 0.05
CA MET A 63 -13.96 -18.77 -0.95
C MET A 63 -13.06 -17.84 -1.77
N ASP A 64 -13.56 -16.65 -2.12
CA ASP A 64 -12.75 -15.64 -2.83
C ASP A 64 -11.56 -15.14 -2.01
N ALA A 65 -11.76 -14.98 -0.71
CA ALA A 65 -10.66 -14.62 0.19
C ALA A 65 -9.58 -15.70 0.28
N THR A 66 -9.99 -16.97 0.18
CA THR A 66 -9.09 -18.12 0.31
C THR A 66 -8.13 -18.20 -0.89
N TRP A 67 -8.59 -17.99 -2.13
CA TRP A 67 -7.69 -18.06 -3.29
C TRP A 67 -6.67 -16.92 -3.30
N MET A 68 -7.06 -15.70 -2.91
CA MET A 68 -6.10 -14.60 -2.83
C MET A 68 -5.05 -14.82 -1.75
N GLN A 69 -5.45 -15.41 -0.64
CA GLN A 69 -4.51 -15.75 0.42
C GLN A 69 -3.49 -16.78 -0.07
N GLU A 70 -3.92 -17.80 -0.80
CA GLU A 70 -3.04 -18.80 -1.41
C GLU A 70 -2.04 -18.17 -2.40
N LEU A 71 -2.50 -17.29 -3.29
CA LEU A 71 -1.60 -16.58 -4.22
C LEU A 71 -0.59 -15.69 -3.49
N ASN A 72 -0.99 -15.06 -2.38
CA ASN A 72 -0.08 -14.24 -1.59
C ASN A 72 0.99 -15.08 -0.87
N ILE A 73 0.67 -16.31 -0.47
CA ILE A 73 1.64 -17.25 0.11
C ILE A 73 2.66 -17.71 -0.95
N GLN A 74 2.20 -17.92 -2.19
CA GLN A 74 3.05 -18.35 -3.30
C GLN A 74 3.90 -17.20 -3.89
N ARG A 75 3.63 -15.95 -3.51
CA ARG A 75 4.36 -14.80 -4.02
C ARG A 75 5.83 -14.88 -3.55
N PRO A 76 6.81 -14.62 -4.43
CA PRO A 76 8.20 -14.49 -4.02
C PRO A 76 8.35 -13.47 -2.88
N PRO A 77 9.29 -13.67 -1.94
CA PRO A 77 9.52 -12.72 -0.87
C PRO A 77 9.83 -11.34 -1.46
N THR A 78 9.28 -10.28 -0.85
CA THR A 78 9.59 -8.91 -1.25
C THR A 78 11.11 -8.72 -1.16
N PRO A 79 11.77 -8.17 -2.21
CA PRO A 79 13.20 -7.88 -2.16
C PRO A 79 13.55 -7.09 -0.90
N THR A 80 14.73 -7.34 -0.34
CA THR A 80 15.16 -6.65 0.88
C THR A 80 15.04 -5.14 0.69
N ARG A 81 14.23 -4.50 1.54
CA ARG A 81 14.29 -3.04 1.72
C ARG A 81 15.75 -2.73 2.05
N GLY A 82 16.38 -1.87 1.23
CA GLY A 82 17.80 -1.55 1.33
C GLY A 82 18.23 -1.23 2.76
N ARG A 83 19.54 -1.39 3.02
CA ARG A 83 20.18 -1.24 4.34
C ARG A 83 19.67 0.00 5.11
N PRO A 84 19.36 -0.09 6.41
CA PRO A 84 18.97 1.09 7.20
C PRO A 84 20.07 2.14 7.18
N HIS A 85 19.69 3.41 6.98
CA HIS A 85 20.60 4.55 6.88
C HIS A 85 21.45 4.75 8.14
N SER A 86 22.71 5.16 7.95
CA SER A 86 23.48 5.85 8.99
C SER A 86 22.93 7.27 9.16
N ALA A 87 23.08 7.86 10.35
CA ALA A 87 22.44 9.13 10.74
C ALA A 87 22.76 10.34 9.83
N GLY A 88 23.75 10.25 8.93
CA GLY A 88 24.19 11.33 8.03
C GLY A 88 23.26 11.62 6.84
N ASP A 89 22.40 10.68 6.44
CA ASP A 89 21.58 10.82 5.23
C ASP A 89 20.26 11.58 5.43
N ARG A 90 19.99 12.05 6.66
CA ARG A 90 18.77 12.80 7.02
C ARG A 90 18.58 14.13 6.27
N ASN A 91 19.64 14.65 5.66
CA ASN A 91 19.61 15.86 4.83
C ASN A 91 19.48 15.59 3.33
N SER A 92 19.34 14.33 2.91
CA SER A 92 19.13 14.00 1.50
C SER A 92 17.74 14.47 1.05
N LEU A 93 17.64 15.04 -0.16
CA LEU A 93 16.36 15.38 -0.80
C LEU A 93 15.43 14.16 -0.97
N ALA A 94 15.98 12.95 -0.85
CA ALA A 94 15.25 11.69 -0.88
C ALA A 94 14.69 11.25 0.49
N TYR A 95 14.99 12.01 1.56
CA TYR A 95 14.47 11.78 2.92
C TYR A 95 13.04 12.31 3.11
N ILE A 96 12.53 13.12 2.17
CA ILE A 96 11.17 13.65 2.19
C ILE A 96 10.20 12.58 1.78
#